data_AF-A0A934ZI88-F1
#
_entry.id   AF-A0A934ZI88-F1
#
_cell.length_a   1.000
_cell.length_b   1.000
_cell.length_c   1.000
_cell.angle_alpha   90.00
_cell.angle_beta   90.00
_cell.angle_gamma   90.00
#
_symmetry.space_group_name_H-M   'P 1'
#
loop_
_entity.id
_entity.type
_entity.pdbx_description
1 polymer ?
#
loop_
_entity_poly.entity_id
_entity_poly.type
_entity_poly.pdbx_seq_one_letter_code
_entity_poly.pdbx_strand_id
1 'polypeptide(L)'
;MPTWFFSPLSQLLRYFPGPRQVIGTMIIPGALTTFLALLPWIDRSESRWRRALVLSPLLLAGLGAVALGVQQRRGLAKPAFVRSLREAQHTAWRARRLARAGIPPEGPLEMVRNDPAVRPGELFAQHCGPCHAVRGLSQQRKAPRLDGFGSREWATAFVVWPDHPELMGTTEIHDMSGQRRRLRDEGVRAVAEWLYSRGYEPGESAPDAALVAAGETIYRRRCTTCHQGEGDTSETEAADRDAPNLDAWGSRAYLRAQMLNPGARENYGERNHMPRFHDRMNERDLTMVVDFMRSLRTRPAPAVMEQPAEPHALT
;
A
#
# COMPACT_ATOMS: atom_id res chain seq x y z
N MET A 1 1.76 -14.79 -35.35
CA MET A 1 1.10 -15.99 -35.89
C MET A 1 -0.31 -16.10 -35.32
N PRO A 2 -1.31 -16.55 -36.09
CA PRO A 2 -2.68 -16.72 -35.59
C PRO A 2 -2.74 -17.77 -34.46
N THR A 3 -3.29 -17.40 -33.30
CA THR A 3 -3.31 -18.25 -32.09
C THR A 3 -4.31 -19.40 -32.13
N TRP A 4 -5.23 -19.41 -33.11
CA TRP A 4 -6.31 -20.39 -33.18
C TRP A 4 -5.81 -21.82 -33.43
N PHE A 5 -4.69 -21.99 -34.13
CA PHE A 5 -4.11 -23.31 -34.43
C PHE A 5 -3.66 -24.05 -33.15
N PHE A 6 -3.10 -23.32 -32.17
CA PHE A 6 -2.61 -23.90 -30.93
C PHE A 6 -3.69 -24.07 -29.85
N SER A 7 -4.89 -23.52 -30.08
CA SER A 7 -6.00 -23.55 -29.13
C SER A 7 -6.34 -24.99 -28.70
N PRO A 8 -6.77 -25.90 -29.60
CA PRO A 8 -7.17 -27.26 -29.20
C PRO A 8 -6.05 -28.04 -28.51
N LEU A 9 -4.79 -27.87 -28.95
CA LEU A 9 -3.64 -28.49 -28.31
C LEU A 9 -3.42 -27.95 -26.88
N SER A 10 -3.49 -26.62 -26.69
CA SER A 10 -3.33 -26.01 -25.37
C SER A 10 -4.41 -26.46 -24.38
N GLN A 11 -5.63 -26.70 -24.88
CA GLN A 11 -6.72 -27.23 -24.07
C GLN A 11 -6.55 -28.72 -23.79
N LEU A 12 -6.07 -29.51 -24.75
CA LEU A 12 -5.74 -30.93 -24.57
C LEU A 12 -4.68 -31.13 -23.47
N LEU A 13 -3.63 -30.31 -23.45
CA LEU A 13 -2.53 -30.43 -22.48
C LEU A 13 -2.97 -30.16 -21.03
N ARG A 14 -4.09 -29.47 -20.81
CA ARG A 14 -4.67 -29.31 -19.46
C ARG A 14 -5.16 -30.64 -18.87
N TYR A 15 -5.51 -31.61 -19.71
CA TYR A 15 -5.93 -32.94 -19.28
C TYR A 15 -4.76 -33.88 -18.94
N PHE A 16 -3.54 -33.50 -19.32
CA PHE A 16 -2.33 -34.29 -19.12
C PHE A 16 -1.26 -33.52 -18.35
N PRO A 17 -1.49 -33.11 -17.08
CA PRO A 17 -0.52 -32.34 -16.32
C PRO A 17 0.72 -33.18 -15.92
N GLY A 18 1.86 -32.51 -15.76
CA GLY A 18 3.10 -33.11 -15.26
C GLY A 18 3.69 -34.16 -16.21
N PRO A 19 4.18 -35.32 -15.71
CA PRO A 19 4.82 -36.35 -16.53
C PRO A 19 3.94 -36.89 -17.68
N ARG A 20 2.62 -36.73 -17.58
CA ARG A 20 1.67 -37.19 -18.61
C ARG A 20 1.63 -36.29 -19.84
N GLN A 21 2.27 -35.11 -19.82
CA GLN A 21 2.32 -34.21 -20.98
C GLN A 21 2.88 -34.88 -22.24
N VAL A 22 3.75 -35.89 -22.09
CA VAL A 22 4.28 -36.71 -23.19
C VAL A 22 3.16 -37.36 -24.01
N ILE A 23 2.05 -37.75 -23.37
CA ILE A 23 0.89 -38.34 -24.05
C ILE A 23 0.28 -37.33 -25.05
N GLY A 24 0.04 -36.10 -24.58
CA GLY A 24 -0.58 -35.05 -25.38
C GLY A 24 0.33 -34.42 -26.45
N THR A 25 1.65 -34.46 -26.25
CA THR A 25 2.64 -33.79 -27.12
C THR A 25 3.36 -34.74 -28.10
N MET A 26 3.57 -36.00 -27.72
CA MET A 26 4.33 -36.97 -28.52
C MET A 26 3.49 -38.17 -28.94
N ILE A 27 2.76 -38.81 -28.02
CA ILE A 27 2.06 -40.07 -28.30
C ILE A 27 0.85 -39.85 -29.21
N ILE A 28 -0.03 -38.90 -28.90
CA ILE A 28 -1.23 -38.65 -29.71
C ILE A 28 -0.87 -38.19 -31.14
N PRO A 29 0.01 -37.18 -31.34
CA PRO A 29 0.44 -36.78 -32.69
C PRO A 29 1.20 -37.89 -33.41
N GLY A 30 2.05 -38.64 -32.71
CA GLY A 30 2.78 -39.78 -33.26
C GLY A 30 1.84 -40.88 -33.76
N ALA A 31 0.86 -41.26 -32.95
CA ALA A 31 -0.16 -42.25 -33.33
C ALA A 31 -0.97 -41.79 -34.55
N LEU A 32 -1.38 -40.52 -34.59
CA LEU A 32 -2.09 -39.94 -35.73
C LEU A 32 -1.25 -39.96 -37.02
N THR A 33 0.04 -39.63 -36.90
CA THR A 33 0.98 -39.62 -38.04
C THR A 33 1.24 -41.03 -38.55
N THR A 34 1.47 -41.99 -37.65
CA THR A 34 1.64 -43.41 -38.01
C THR A 34 0.36 -43.95 -38.65
N PHE A 35 -0.81 -43.59 -38.13
CA PHE A 35 -2.09 -43.97 -38.73
C PHE A 35 -2.25 -43.41 -40.16
N LEU A 36 -1.95 -42.13 -40.37
CA LEU A 36 -1.98 -41.50 -41.69
C LEU A 36 -0.96 -42.13 -42.65
N ALA A 37 0.23 -42.47 -42.15
CA ALA A 37 1.24 -43.16 -42.94
C ALA A 37 0.76 -44.54 -43.36
N LEU A 38 0.08 -45.29 -42.48
CA LEU A 38 -0.43 -46.64 -42.77
C LEU A 38 -1.74 -46.65 -43.59
N LEU A 39 -2.38 -45.49 -43.76
CA LEU A 39 -3.65 -45.33 -44.46
C LEU A 39 -3.72 -46.00 -45.86
N PRO A 40 -2.74 -45.89 -46.77
CA PRO A 40 -2.81 -46.52 -48.10
C PRO A 40 -2.77 -48.05 -48.08
N TRP A 41 -2.32 -48.67 -46.99
CA TRP A 41 -2.38 -50.13 -46.81
C TRP A 41 -3.70 -50.57 -46.17
N ILE A 42 -4.29 -49.72 -45.33
CA ILE A 42 -5.53 -49.99 -44.61
C ILE A 42 -6.76 -49.71 -45.49
N ASP A 43 -6.74 -48.64 -46.30
CA ASP A 43 -7.84 -48.21 -47.16
C ASP A 43 -7.79 -48.83 -48.57
N ARG A 44 -7.70 -50.16 -48.65
CA ARG A 44 -7.69 -50.91 -49.92
C ARG A 44 -9.07 -51.32 -50.42
N SER A 45 -10.13 -50.91 -49.73
CA SER A 45 -11.49 -51.33 -50.03
C SER A 45 -12.15 -50.43 -51.08
N GLU A 46 -12.86 -51.01 -52.04
CA GLU A 46 -13.75 -50.27 -52.95
C GLU A 46 -15.10 -49.92 -52.30
N SER A 47 -15.39 -50.46 -51.12
CA SER A 47 -16.67 -50.28 -50.46
C SER A 47 -16.73 -48.97 -49.68
N ARG A 48 -17.73 -48.14 -49.99
CA ARG A 48 -17.97 -46.83 -49.35
C ARG A 48 -18.11 -46.92 -47.83
N TRP A 49 -18.71 -47.99 -47.30
CA TRP A 49 -18.88 -48.15 -45.84
C TRP A 49 -17.57 -48.50 -45.13
N ARG A 50 -16.72 -49.33 -45.74
CA ARG A 50 -15.40 -49.67 -45.17
C ARG A 50 -14.47 -48.47 -45.15
N ARG A 51 -14.47 -47.68 -46.23
CA ARG A 51 -13.79 -46.37 -46.29
C ARG A 51 -14.25 -45.44 -45.17
N ALA A 52 -15.57 -45.33 -44.96
CA ALA A 52 -16.12 -44.50 -43.89
C ALA A 52 -15.67 -44.96 -42.50
N LEU A 53 -15.56 -46.27 -42.26
CA LEU A 53 -15.03 -46.81 -41.01
C LEU A 53 -13.53 -46.54 -40.83
N VAL A 54 -12.72 -46.73 -41.89
CA VAL A 54 -11.28 -46.45 -41.85
C VAL A 54 -11.02 -44.96 -41.58
N LEU A 55 -11.83 -44.05 -42.11
CA LEU A 55 -11.67 -42.61 -41.88
C LEU A 55 -12.33 -42.11 -40.58
N SER A 56 -13.13 -42.94 -39.91
CA SER A 56 -13.82 -42.56 -38.66
C SER A 56 -12.90 -42.04 -37.54
N PRO A 57 -11.66 -42.55 -37.33
CA PRO A 57 -10.76 -42.01 -36.30
C PRO A 57 -10.29 -40.58 -36.61
N LEU A 58 -10.08 -40.25 -37.89
CA LEU A 58 -9.71 -38.89 -38.32
C LEU A 58 -10.87 -37.93 -38.09
N LEU A 59 -12.10 -38.37 -38.39
CA LEU A 59 -13.31 -37.59 -38.12
C LEU A 59 -13.47 -37.33 -36.61
N LEU A 60 -13.27 -38.36 -35.78
CA LEU A 60 -13.31 -38.24 -34.32
C LEU A 60 -12.23 -37.29 -33.78
N ALA A 61 -11.00 -37.38 -34.30
CA ALA A 61 -9.92 -36.47 -33.93
C ALA A 61 -10.24 -35.01 -34.31
N GLY A 62 -10.80 -34.79 -35.51
CA GLY A 62 -11.27 -33.48 -35.94
C GLY A 62 -12.39 -32.92 -35.06
N LEU A 63 -13.41 -33.74 -34.77
CA LEU A 63 -14.50 -33.36 -33.85
C LEU A 63 -14.00 -33.07 -32.44
N GLY A 64 -13.04 -33.85 -31.94
CA GLY A 64 -12.38 -33.63 -30.66
C GLY A 64 -11.64 -32.28 -30.62
N ALA A 65 -10.88 -31.94 -31.66
CA ALA A 65 -10.22 -30.65 -31.78
C ALA A 65 -11.22 -29.48 -31.81
N VAL A 66 -12.33 -29.63 -32.55
CA VAL A 66 -13.41 -28.62 -32.56
C VAL A 66 -14.03 -28.47 -31.17
N ALA A 67 -14.33 -29.58 -30.50
CA ALA A 67 -14.91 -29.57 -29.15
C ALA A 67 -13.98 -28.88 -28.14
N LEU A 68 -12.67 -29.17 -28.17
CA LEU A 68 -11.66 -28.52 -27.34
C LEU A 68 -11.54 -27.02 -27.64
N GLY A 69 -11.58 -26.63 -28.93
CA GLY A 69 -11.59 -25.24 -29.35
C GLY A 69 -12.81 -24.47 -28.84
N VAL A 70 -14.01 -25.07 -28.92
CA VAL A 70 -15.25 -24.51 -28.37
C VAL A 70 -15.16 -24.38 -26.86
N GLN A 71 -14.68 -25.41 -26.17
CA GLN A 71 -14.50 -25.39 -24.72
C GLN A 71 -13.55 -24.27 -24.27
N GLN A 72 -12.44 -24.07 -24.98
CA GLN A 72 -11.51 -23.00 -24.69
C GLN A 72 -12.12 -21.62 -24.93
N ARG A 73 -12.84 -21.40 -26.05
CA ARG A 73 -13.56 -20.14 -26.30
C ARG A 73 -14.57 -19.83 -25.19
N ARG A 74 -15.32 -20.84 -24.72
CA ARG A 74 -16.19 -20.70 -23.55
C ARG A 74 -15.42 -20.35 -22.28
N GLY A 75 -14.21 -20.90 -22.10
CA GLY A 75 -13.30 -20.53 -21.03
C GLY A 75 -12.85 -19.07 -21.08
N LEU A 76 -12.55 -18.55 -22.27
CA LEU A 76 -12.13 -17.15 -22.49
C LEU A 76 -13.28 -16.15 -22.24
N ALA A 77 -14.53 -16.57 -22.40
CA ALA A 77 -15.70 -15.75 -22.08
C ALA A 77 -16.03 -15.70 -20.58
N LYS A 78 -15.37 -16.50 -19.73
CA LYS A 78 -15.65 -16.52 -18.28
C LYS A 78 -15.23 -15.20 -17.62
N PRO A 79 -16.03 -14.61 -16.70
CA PRO A 79 -15.67 -13.38 -16.00
C PRO A 79 -14.32 -13.42 -15.29
N ALA A 80 -13.94 -14.57 -14.74
CA ALA A 80 -12.65 -14.76 -14.08
C ALA A 80 -11.46 -14.57 -15.05
N PHE A 81 -11.55 -15.11 -16.27
CA PHE A 81 -10.52 -14.94 -17.29
C PHE A 81 -10.44 -13.47 -17.77
N VAL A 82 -11.59 -12.82 -17.96
CA VAL A 82 -11.63 -11.40 -18.33
C VAL A 82 -10.99 -10.54 -17.25
N ARG A 83 -11.23 -10.84 -15.96
CA ARG A 83 -10.57 -10.15 -14.84
C ARG A 83 -9.06 -10.36 -14.85
N SER A 84 -8.58 -11.61 -14.96
CA SER A 84 -7.15 -11.89 -15.00
C SER A 84 -6.46 -11.27 -16.21
N LEU A 85 -7.15 -11.20 -17.36
CA LEU A 85 -6.64 -10.53 -18.55
C LEU A 85 -6.52 -9.02 -18.33
N ARG A 86 -7.53 -8.38 -17.74
CA ARG A 86 -7.47 -6.94 -17.41
C ARG A 86 -6.35 -6.63 -16.43
N GLU A 87 -6.17 -7.46 -15.41
CA GLU A 87 -5.09 -7.32 -14.44
C GLU A 87 -3.72 -7.47 -15.11
N ALA A 88 -3.53 -8.51 -15.94
CA ALA A 88 -2.30 -8.71 -16.70
C ALA A 88 -2.01 -7.53 -17.67
N GLN A 89 -3.05 -7.00 -18.33
CA GLN A 89 -2.93 -5.83 -19.20
C GLN A 89 -2.56 -4.57 -18.43
N HIS A 90 -3.16 -4.35 -17.26
CA HIS A 90 -2.86 -3.21 -16.40
C HIS A 90 -1.41 -3.27 -15.89
N THR A 91 -0.98 -4.43 -15.39
CA THR A 91 0.41 -4.67 -14.95
C THR A 91 1.39 -4.47 -16.09
N ALA A 92 1.09 -5.00 -17.29
CA ALA A 92 1.95 -4.81 -18.47
C ALA A 92 2.03 -3.34 -18.91
N TRP A 93 0.91 -2.61 -18.90
CA TRP A 93 0.89 -1.18 -19.20
C TRP A 93 1.72 -0.38 -18.19
N ARG A 94 1.58 -0.68 -16.89
CA ARG A 94 2.33 -0.02 -15.82
C ARG A 94 3.83 -0.27 -15.96
N ALA A 95 4.24 -1.53 -16.14
CA ALA A 95 5.65 -1.90 -16.35
C ALA A 95 6.25 -1.21 -17.58
N ARG A 96 5.51 -1.12 -18.70
CA ARG A 96 5.95 -0.38 -19.89
C ARG A 96 6.08 1.12 -19.63
N ARG A 97 5.19 1.71 -18.84
CA ARG A 97 5.25 3.13 -18.47
C ARG A 97 6.47 3.42 -17.60
N LEU A 98 6.75 2.58 -16.61
CA LEU A 98 7.95 2.68 -15.77
C LEU A 98 9.22 2.54 -16.61
N ALA A 99 9.25 1.57 -17.54
CA ALA A 99 10.42 1.34 -18.41
C ALA A 99 10.76 2.55 -19.30
N ARG A 100 9.79 3.41 -19.64
CA ARG A 100 10.05 4.66 -20.38
C ARG A 100 10.86 5.68 -19.56
N ALA A 101 10.81 5.60 -18.23
CA ALA A 101 11.65 6.40 -17.35
C ALA A 101 13.06 5.79 -17.14
N GLY A 102 13.31 4.61 -17.70
CA GLY A 102 14.57 3.87 -17.57
C GLY A 102 14.40 2.55 -16.81
N ILE A 103 15.17 1.55 -17.22
CA ILE A 103 15.31 0.29 -16.49
C ILE A 103 16.59 0.40 -15.66
N PRO A 104 16.53 0.23 -14.33
CA PRO A 104 17.68 0.36 -13.47
C PRO A 104 18.64 -0.83 -13.69
N PRO A 105 19.93 -0.73 -13.30
CA PRO A 105 20.92 -1.76 -13.57
C PRO A 105 20.60 -3.10 -12.91
N GLU A 106 19.83 -3.10 -11.82
CA GLU A 106 19.32 -4.29 -11.13
C GLU A 106 18.24 -5.03 -11.94
N GLY A 107 17.68 -4.38 -12.97
CA GLY A 107 16.82 -4.98 -13.97
C GLY A 107 15.32 -4.61 -13.88
N PRO A 108 14.50 -5.17 -14.78
CA PRO A 108 13.09 -4.78 -14.95
C PRO A 108 12.17 -5.26 -13.82
N LEU A 109 12.52 -6.34 -13.10
CA LEU A 109 11.75 -6.76 -11.93
C LEU A 109 11.90 -5.75 -10.79
N GLU A 110 13.13 -5.27 -10.58
CA GLU A 110 13.42 -4.29 -9.55
C GLU A 110 12.79 -2.93 -9.87
N MET A 111 12.71 -2.57 -11.15
CA MET A 111 11.92 -1.42 -11.61
C MET A 111 10.44 -1.50 -11.19
N VAL A 112 9.80 -2.66 -11.39
CA VAL A 112 8.38 -2.86 -11.04
C VAL A 112 8.19 -2.90 -9.53
N ARG A 113 9.10 -3.55 -8.80
CA ARG A 113 9.08 -3.53 -7.32
C ARG A 113 9.21 -2.12 -6.76
N ASN A 114 9.99 -1.27 -7.43
CA ASN A 114 10.18 0.12 -7.04
C ASN A 114 9.17 1.08 -7.69
N ASP A 115 7.98 0.58 -8.08
CA ASP A 115 6.93 1.43 -8.63
C ASP A 115 6.46 2.45 -7.57
N PRO A 116 6.67 3.77 -7.79
CA PRO A 116 6.34 4.80 -6.82
C PRO A 116 4.84 4.90 -6.52
N ALA A 117 3.94 4.33 -7.32
CA ALA A 117 2.50 4.33 -7.00
C ALA A 117 2.07 3.22 -6.05
N VAL A 118 2.89 2.18 -5.85
CA VAL A 118 2.48 0.99 -5.10
C VAL A 118 3.46 0.73 -3.95
N ARG A 119 4.76 0.81 -4.22
CA ARG A 119 5.83 0.51 -3.27
C ARG A 119 5.71 1.25 -1.93
N PRO A 120 5.39 2.56 -1.87
CA PRO A 120 5.30 3.25 -0.59
C PRO A 120 4.17 2.73 0.31
N GLY A 121 3.01 2.39 -0.29
CA GLY A 121 1.88 1.80 0.44
C GLY A 121 2.16 0.39 0.91
N GLU A 122 2.88 -0.42 0.12
CA GLU A 122 3.34 -1.75 0.52
C GLU A 122 4.35 -1.69 1.68
N LEU A 123 5.36 -0.81 1.56
CA LEU A 123 6.33 -0.57 2.62
C LEU A 123 5.63 -0.13 3.91
N PHE A 124 4.68 0.80 3.80
CA PHE A 124 3.87 1.22 4.94
C PHE A 124 3.11 0.04 5.55
N ALA A 125 2.36 -0.72 4.74
CA ALA A 125 1.56 -1.83 5.24
C ALA A 125 2.42 -2.92 5.93
N GLN A 126 3.62 -3.18 5.43
CA GLN A 126 4.54 -4.18 5.97
C GLN A 126 5.23 -3.71 7.27
N HIS A 127 5.66 -2.45 7.34
CA HIS A 127 6.53 -1.97 8.42
C HIS A 127 5.83 -1.09 9.46
N CYS A 128 4.84 -0.29 9.04
CA CYS A 128 4.15 0.68 9.89
C CYS A 128 2.71 0.24 10.21
N GLY A 129 2.07 -0.43 9.24
CA GLY A 129 0.71 -0.94 9.30
C GLY A 129 0.41 -1.87 10.49
N PRO A 130 1.36 -2.66 11.03
CA PRO A 130 1.10 -3.45 12.24
C PRO A 130 0.71 -2.63 13.49
N CYS A 131 1.00 -1.33 13.50
CA CYS A 131 0.67 -0.44 14.63
C CYS A 131 -0.21 0.76 14.23
N HIS A 132 0.07 1.40 13.09
CA HIS A 132 -0.60 2.63 12.65
C HIS A 132 -1.78 2.36 11.72
N ALA A 133 -2.89 3.06 11.96
CA ALA A 133 -4.06 3.02 11.09
C ALA A 133 -3.89 3.97 9.90
N VAL A 134 -4.20 3.48 8.70
CA VAL A 134 -4.37 4.26 7.47
C VAL A 134 -5.49 3.67 6.64
N ARG A 135 -6.49 4.48 6.28
CA ARG A 135 -7.67 4.04 5.53
C ARG A 135 -7.26 3.35 4.23
N GLY A 136 -7.75 2.12 4.05
CA GLY A 136 -7.46 1.28 2.89
C GLY A 136 -6.14 0.49 2.96
N LEU A 137 -5.32 0.67 3.99
CA LEU A 137 -4.03 -0.02 4.15
C LEU A 137 -3.89 -0.78 5.47
N SER A 138 -4.28 -0.16 6.59
CA SER A 138 -4.27 -0.79 7.92
C SER A 138 -5.37 -0.26 8.82
N GLN A 139 -5.92 -1.12 9.66
CA GLN A 139 -6.90 -0.81 10.69
C GLN A 139 -6.34 -0.95 12.11
N GLN A 140 -5.02 -1.19 12.26
CA GLN A 140 -4.38 -1.33 13.57
C GLN A 140 -4.35 0.00 14.31
N ARG A 141 -4.62 -0.03 15.61
CA ARG A 141 -4.74 1.18 16.45
C ARG A 141 -3.80 1.13 17.66
N LYS A 142 -2.66 0.46 17.55
CA LYS A 142 -1.64 0.44 18.63
C LYS A 142 -0.86 1.75 18.71
N ALA A 143 -0.88 2.53 17.64
CA ALA A 143 -0.19 3.80 17.49
C ALA A 143 -1.09 4.80 16.75
N PRO A 144 -0.68 6.07 16.64
CA PRO A 144 -1.54 7.10 16.08
C PRO A 144 -2.04 6.82 14.67
N ARG A 145 -3.29 7.19 14.37
CA ARG A 145 -3.81 7.18 13.00
C ARG A 145 -3.15 8.30 12.20
N LEU A 146 -2.69 7.95 11.01
CA LEU A 146 -1.91 8.85 10.17
C LEU A 146 -2.70 9.52 9.04
N ASP A 147 -3.96 9.11 8.79
CA ASP A 147 -4.84 9.87 7.89
C ASP A 147 -5.03 11.30 8.43
N GLY A 148 -4.71 12.30 7.59
CA GLY A 148 -4.78 13.71 7.95
C GLY A 148 -3.70 14.20 8.91
N PHE A 149 -2.72 13.37 9.31
CA PHE A 149 -1.65 13.82 10.22
C PHE A 149 -0.93 15.05 9.65
N GLY A 150 -0.73 16.07 10.51
CA GLY A 150 -0.20 17.38 10.10
C GLY A 150 -1.24 18.37 9.56
N SER A 151 -2.49 17.96 9.29
CA SER A 151 -3.54 18.88 8.83
C SER A 151 -4.03 19.81 9.95
N ARG A 152 -4.77 20.88 9.58
CA ARG A 152 -5.36 21.80 10.57
C ARG A 152 -6.36 21.09 11.47
N GLU A 153 -7.14 20.19 10.89
CA GLU A 153 -8.15 19.39 11.57
C GLU A 153 -7.49 18.45 12.58
N TRP A 154 -6.42 17.75 12.17
CA TRP A 154 -5.68 16.88 13.06
C TRP A 154 -5.00 17.69 14.18
N ALA A 155 -4.33 18.80 13.86
CA ALA A 155 -3.68 19.66 14.84
C ALA A 155 -4.68 20.22 15.87
N THR A 156 -5.85 20.69 15.41
CA THR A 156 -6.92 21.18 16.27
C THR A 156 -7.42 20.06 17.19
N ALA A 157 -7.71 18.89 16.63
CA ALA A 157 -8.18 17.75 17.40
C ALA A 157 -7.15 17.31 18.45
N PHE A 158 -5.86 17.33 18.13
CA PHE A 158 -4.78 16.94 19.04
C PHE A 158 -4.56 17.93 20.18
N VAL A 159 -4.68 19.24 19.93
CA VAL A 159 -4.59 20.25 21.00
C VAL A 159 -5.77 20.13 21.97
N VAL A 160 -6.95 19.76 21.48
CA VAL A 160 -8.16 19.59 22.31
C VAL A 160 -8.13 18.24 23.03
N TRP A 161 -7.77 17.17 22.34
CA TRP A 161 -7.84 15.76 22.80
C TRP A 161 -6.53 15.01 22.50
N PRO A 162 -5.43 15.33 23.20
CA PRO A 162 -4.10 14.79 22.91
C PRO A 162 -3.98 13.27 23.09
N ASP A 163 -4.89 12.65 23.83
CA ASP A 163 -4.93 11.21 24.15
C ASP A 163 -6.13 10.49 23.50
N HIS A 164 -6.84 11.12 22.56
CA HIS A 164 -8.05 10.55 21.98
C HIS A 164 -7.78 9.21 21.26
N PRO A 165 -8.54 8.13 21.50
CA PRO A 165 -8.30 6.82 20.87
C PRO A 165 -8.39 6.82 19.32
N GLU A 166 -9.19 7.71 18.72
CA GLU A 166 -9.22 7.88 17.26
C GLU A 166 -7.99 8.59 16.67
N LEU A 167 -7.23 9.31 17.49
CA LEU A 167 -5.98 9.98 17.11
C LEU A 167 -4.78 9.13 17.51
N MET A 168 -4.64 8.80 18.79
CA MET A 168 -3.46 8.16 19.36
C MET A 168 -3.58 6.64 19.48
N GLY A 169 -4.76 6.06 19.28
CA GLY A 169 -4.97 4.63 19.42
C GLY A 169 -4.90 4.19 20.89
N THR A 170 -4.22 3.07 21.15
CA THR A 170 -4.05 2.48 22.48
C THR A 170 -2.66 2.79 23.07
N THR A 171 -2.08 3.93 22.74
CA THR A 171 -0.80 4.35 23.34
C THR A 171 -1.00 4.70 24.80
N GLU A 172 0.01 4.45 25.63
CA GLU A 172 0.01 4.77 27.07
C GLU A 172 0.46 6.22 27.36
N ILE A 173 0.46 7.09 26.34
CA ILE A 173 0.91 8.48 26.43
C ILE A 173 -0.28 9.36 26.82
N HIS A 174 -0.47 9.59 28.13
CA HIS A 174 -1.62 10.31 28.69
C HIS A 174 -1.25 11.57 29.51
N ASP A 175 0.03 11.92 29.57
CA ASP A 175 0.53 12.96 30.49
C ASP A 175 0.11 14.40 30.09
N MET A 176 -0.32 14.60 28.84
CA MET A 176 -0.78 15.89 28.35
C MET A 176 -2.31 15.99 28.47
N SER A 177 -2.81 16.88 29.31
CA SER A 177 -4.26 17.18 29.36
C SER A 177 -4.72 17.96 28.12
N GLY A 178 -5.99 17.82 27.72
CA GLY A 178 -6.61 18.69 26.71
C GLY A 178 -6.51 20.19 27.03
N GLN A 179 -6.20 21.02 26.04
CA GLN A 179 -5.85 22.43 26.27
C GLN A 179 -7.01 23.41 26.09
N ARG A 180 -8.17 22.95 25.58
CA ARG A 180 -9.33 23.80 25.29
C ARG A 180 -9.79 24.65 26.48
N ARG A 181 -9.82 24.08 27.68
CA ARG A 181 -10.20 24.81 28.90
C ARG A 181 -9.23 25.96 29.22
N ARG A 182 -7.93 25.76 29.00
CA ARG A 182 -6.88 26.76 29.29
C ARG A 182 -6.79 27.84 28.22
N LEU A 183 -6.92 27.44 26.95
CA LEU A 183 -6.66 28.31 25.80
C LEU A 183 -7.92 28.98 25.23
N ARG A 184 -9.11 28.44 25.51
CA ARG A 184 -10.36 28.73 24.79
C ARG A 184 -10.23 28.42 23.29
N ASP A 185 -11.35 28.52 22.57
CA ASP A 185 -11.41 28.12 21.15
C ASP A 185 -10.47 28.97 20.27
N GLU A 186 -10.28 30.25 20.61
CA GLU A 186 -9.36 31.13 19.88
C GLU A 186 -7.90 30.72 20.05
N GLY A 187 -7.49 30.39 21.28
CA GLY A 187 -6.12 29.95 21.55
C GLY A 187 -5.83 28.57 20.98
N VAL A 188 -6.81 27.66 21.00
CA VAL A 188 -6.70 26.36 20.31
C VAL A 188 -6.47 26.57 18.82
N ARG A 189 -7.28 27.42 18.17
CA ARG A 189 -7.15 27.72 16.75
C ARG A 189 -5.77 28.29 16.41
N ALA A 190 -5.27 29.23 17.21
CA ALA A 190 -3.96 29.84 17.01
C ALA A 190 -2.82 28.81 17.15
N VAL A 191 -2.82 27.99 18.21
CA VAL A 191 -1.80 26.95 18.40
C VAL A 191 -1.87 25.87 17.32
N ALA A 192 -3.07 25.46 16.91
CA ALA A 192 -3.26 24.50 15.82
C ALA A 192 -2.76 25.05 14.48
N GLU A 193 -2.97 26.34 14.20
CA GLU A 193 -2.44 26.99 13.00
C GLU A 193 -0.91 27.08 13.03
N TRP A 194 -0.34 27.39 14.20
CA TRP A 194 1.11 27.37 14.39
C TRP A 194 1.69 25.96 14.15
N LEU A 195 1.10 24.90 14.75
CA LEU A 195 1.49 23.52 14.49
C LEU A 195 1.39 23.16 13.01
N TYR A 196 0.29 23.52 12.35
CA TYR A 196 0.10 23.33 10.90
C TYR A 196 1.25 23.98 10.11
N SER A 197 1.67 25.19 10.48
CA SER A 197 2.74 25.92 9.80
C SER A 197 4.11 25.23 9.90
N ARG A 198 4.38 24.46 10.96
CA ARG A 198 5.68 23.79 11.16
C ARG A 198 5.99 22.71 10.12
N GLY A 199 4.94 22.17 9.49
CA GLY A 199 5.07 21.21 8.40
C GLY A 199 4.68 21.75 7.03
N TYR A 200 4.43 23.06 6.88
CA TYR A 200 3.93 23.64 5.64
C TYR A 200 4.89 23.44 4.46
N GLU A 201 4.37 22.99 3.32
CA GLU A 201 5.12 22.90 2.06
C GLU A 201 4.43 23.75 0.96
N PRO A 202 5.19 24.33 0.02
CA PRO A 202 4.61 25.03 -1.13
C PRO A 202 3.61 24.14 -1.90
N GLY A 203 2.45 24.71 -2.24
CA GLY A 203 1.35 23.99 -2.88
C GLY A 203 0.23 23.58 -1.93
N GLU A 204 0.40 23.75 -0.62
CA GLU A 204 -0.66 23.60 0.39
C GLU A 204 -1.37 24.93 0.68
N SER A 205 -2.52 24.86 1.36
CA SER A 205 -3.26 26.04 1.84
C SER A 205 -2.42 26.85 2.83
N ALA A 206 -1.92 28.02 2.39
CA ALA A 206 -1.02 28.87 3.17
C ALA A 206 -1.50 29.07 4.62
N PRO A 207 -0.59 29.02 5.62
CA PRO A 207 -0.92 29.36 7.00
C PRO A 207 -1.39 30.81 7.15
N ASP A 208 -2.35 31.06 8.03
CA ASP A 208 -2.73 32.41 8.43
C ASP A 208 -1.62 33.00 9.32
N ALA A 209 -0.89 33.98 8.79
CA ALA A 209 0.27 34.56 9.46
C ALA A 209 -0.07 35.17 10.84
N ALA A 210 -1.26 35.76 11.02
CA ALA A 210 -1.66 36.35 12.29
C ALA A 210 -1.92 35.28 13.35
N LEU A 211 -2.60 34.19 12.95
CA LEU A 211 -2.84 33.05 13.83
C LEU A 211 -1.55 32.30 14.15
N VAL A 212 -0.63 32.15 13.19
CA VAL A 212 0.70 31.55 13.43
C VAL A 212 1.47 32.35 14.48
N ALA A 213 1.55 33.68 14.34
CA ALA A 213 2.25 34.53 15.31
C ALA A 213 1.61 34.49 16.70
N ALA A 214 0.27 34.48 16.76
CA ALA A 214 -0.47 34.33 18.02
C ALA A 214 -0.23 32.95 18.67
N GLY A 215 -0.25 31.88 17.86
CA GLY A 215 -0.02 30.51 18.30
C GLY A 215 1.40 30.29 18.82
N GLU A 216 2.39 30.83 18.12
CA GLU A 216 3.79 30.84 18.56
C GLU A 216 3.95 31.52 19.92
N THR A 217 3.32 32.68 20.07
CA THR A 217 3.33 33.43 21.34
C THR A 217 2.73 32.62 22.48
N ILE A 218 1.64 31.89 22.24
CA ILE A 218 1.02 31.01 23.23
C ILE A 218 1.94 29.84 23.54
N TYR A 219 2.47 29.17 22.52
CA TYR A 219 3.34 28.02 22.65
C TYR A 219 4.57 28.33 23.51
N ARG A 220 5.29 29.42 23.20
CA ARG A 220 6.48 29.85 23.96
C ARG A 220 6.19 30.19 25.43
N ARG A 221 4.97 30.60 25.77
CA ARG A 221 4.61 30.98 27.15
C ARG A 221 3.99 29.84 27.95
N ARG A 222 3.40 28.84 27.29
CA ARG A 222 2.51 27.86 27.94
C ARG A 222 2.90 26.41 27.70
N CYS A 223 3.68 26.12 26.67
CA CYS A 223 3.97 24.75 26.23
C CYS A 223 5.45 24.39 26.36
N THR A 224 6.35 25.37 26.31
CA THR A 224 7.81 25.17 26.34
C THR A 224 8.37 24.71 27.69
N THR A 225 7.57 24.74 28.76
CA THR A 225 7.92 24.09 30.03
C THR A 225 8.14 22.59 29.86
N CYS A 226 7.39 21.94 28.96
CA CYS A 226 7.52 20.50 28.69
C CYS A 226 8.02 20.21 27.27
N HIS A 227 7.64 20.99 26.27
CA HIS A 227 8.02 20.77 24.87
C HIS A 227 9.24 21.63 24.46
N GLN A 228 10.06 21.12 23.55
CA GLN A 228 11.13 21.91 22.92
C GLN A 228 10.60 22.73 21.75
N GLY A 229 11.10 23.96 21.60
CA GLY A 229 10.71 24.83 20.50
C GLY A 229 11.71 25.93 20.08
N GLU A 230 11.48 26.52 18.92
CA GLU A 230 12.29 27.59 18.35
C GLU A 230 12.01 28.92 19.06
N GLY A 231 13.07 29.65 19.42
CA GLY A 231 12.96 30.90 20.18
C GLY A 231 12.41 30.70 21.60
N ASP A 232 12.65 29.52 22.15
CA ASP A 232 12.26 29.09 23.47
C ASP A 232 12.94 29.92 24.57
N THR A 233 12.11 30.36 25.52
CA THR A 233 12.50 31.19 26.67
C THR A 233 12.23 30.50 28.00
N SER A 234 11.98 29.19 27.97
CA SER A 234 11.72 28.39 29.17
C SER A 234 12.98 28.27 30.03
N GLU A 235 12.82 28.43 31.34
CA GLU A 235 13.88 28.20 32.33
C GLU A 235 14.14 26.69 32.54
N THR A 236 13.26 25.82 32.04
CA THR A 236 13.45 24.37 32.09
C THR A 236 14.47 23.97 31.04
N GLU A 237 15.63 23.48 31.49
CA GLU A 237 16.66 22.95 30.60
C GLU A 237 16.10 21.92 29.63
N ALA A 238 16.61 21.87 28.40
CA ALA A 238 16.17 20.89 27.41
C ALA A 238 16.33 19.44 27.92
N ALA A 239 17.31 19.22 28.79
CA ALA A 239 17.60 17.96 29.47
C ALA A 239 16.62 17.61 30.60
N ASP A 240 15.69 18.48 30.98
CA ASP A 240 14.65 18.22 32.00
C ASP A 240 13.24 18.14 31.40
N ARG A 241 13.12 18.37 30.09
CA ARG A 241 11.87 18.26 29.36
C ARG A 241 11.52 16.82 29.05
N ASP A 242 10.22 16.55 29.09
CA ASP A 242 9.66 15.20 29.06
C ASP A 242 8.50 15.08 28.05
N ALA A 243 8.56 15.87 26.97
CA ALA A 243 7.60 15.85 25.88
C ALA A 243 8.29 16.06 24.52
N PRO A 244 7.72 15.54 23.41
CA PRO A 244 8.34 15.62 22.10
C PRO A 244 8.51 17.06 21.61
N ASN A 245 9.57 17.28 20.82
CA ASN A 245 9.81 18.50 20.08
C ASN A 245 8.74 18.69 18.99
N LEU A 246 8.14 19.88 18.93
CA LEU A 246 7.07 20.21 17.98
C LEU A 246 7.49 21.19 16.88
N ASP A 247 8.75 21.62 16.83
CA ASP A 247 9.26 22.62 15.87
C ASP A 247 9.19 22.19 14.41
N ALA A 248 9.22 20.90 14.15
CA ALA A 248 9.12 20.37 12.80
C ALA A 248 7.82 19.57 12.62
N TRP A 249 6.87 19.69 13.55
CA TRP A 249 5.72 18.80 13.61
C TRP A 249 4.95 18.74 12.29
N GLY A 250 4.68 17.52 11.81
CA GLY A 250 4.02 17.27 10.52
C GLY A 250 4.90 17.42 9.27
N SER A 251 6.15 17.90 9.40
CA SER A 251 7.12 17.95 8.28
C SER A 251 7.73 16.58 7.97
N ARG A 252 8.40 16.48 6.80
CA ARG A 252 9.20 15.29 6.46
C ARG A 252 10.34 15.05 7.44
N ALA A 253 10.97 16.12 7.94
CA ALA A 253 12.05 16.03 8.92
C ALA A 253 11.57 15.39 10.23
N TYR A 254 10.39 15.80 10.72
CA TYR A 254 9.77 15.20 11.90
C TYR A 254 9.42 13.74 11.68
N LEU A 255 8.72 13.40 10.59
CA LEU A 255 8.36 12.02 10.27
C LEU A 255 9.62 11.13 10.20
N ARG A 256 10.68 11.63 9.57
CA ARG A 256 11.96 10.94 9.47
C ARG A 256 12.65 10.78 10.82
N ALA A 257 12.64 11.80 11.68
CA ALA A 257 13.20 11.74 13.03
C ALA A 257 12.53 10.63 13.86
N GLN A 258 11.19 10.52 13.78
CA GLN A 258 10.44 9.45 14.45
C GLN A 258 10.78 8.05 13.91
N MET A 259 11.14 7.91 12.64
CA MET A 259 11.54 6.61 12.10
C MET A 259 12.97 6.22 12.45
N LEU A 260 13.88 7.21 12.47
CA LEU A 260 15.30 6.96 12.70
C LEU A 260 15.61 6.76 14.18
N ASN A 261 15.07 7.61 15.05
CA ASN A 261 15.36 7.58 16.47
C ASN A 261 14.13 7.91 17.33
N PRO A 262 13.06 7.09 17.30
CA PRO A 262 11.82 7.40 18.02
C PRO A 262 11.99 7.47 19.55
N GLY A 263 12.99 6.77 20.10
CA GLY A 263 13.34 6.78 21.52
C GLY A 263 14.30 7.89 21.94
N ALA A 264 14.66 8.82 21.04
CA ALA A 264 15.39 10.03 21.41
C ALA A 264 14.56 10.84 22.42
N ARG A 265 15.23 11.57 23.31
CA ARG A 265 14.54 12.34 24.37
C ARG A 265 13.70 13.46 23.79
N GLU A 266 14.20 14.12 22.75
CA GLU A 266 13.50 15.12 21.95
C GLU A 266 12.30 14.54 21.17
N ASN A 267 12.17 13.20 21.11
CA ASN A 267 11.04 12.49 20.53
C ASN A 267 10.16 11.91 21.66
N TYR A 268 10.04 10.59 21.77
CA TYR A 268 9.17 9.96 22.79
C TYR A 268 9.95 9.31 23.95
N GLY A 269 11.28 9.34 23.94
CA GLY A 269 12.10 8.86 25.05
C GLY A 269 11.72 7.44 25.52
N GLU A 270 11.54 7.27 26.83
CA GLU A 270 11.15 6.00 27.45
C GLU A 270 9.70 5.58 27.14
N ARG A 271 8.83 6.52 26.73
CA ARG A 271 7.44 6.21 26.33
C ARG A 271 7.34 5.61 24.92
N ASN A 272 8.46 5.53 24.22
CA ASN A 272 8.48 5.05 22.86
C ASN A 272 8.29 3.53 22.77
N HIS A 273 7.26 3.10 22.05
CA HIS A 273 7.07 1.70 21.66
C HIS A 273 7.29 1.45 20.15
N MET A 274 7.62 2.49 19.38
CA MET A 274 7.93 2.38 17.96
C MET A 274 9.37 1.88 17.76
N PRO A 275 9.61 0.85 16.93
CA PRO A 275 10.97 0.39 16.65
C PRO A 275 11.73 1.42 15.79
N ARG A 276 13.06 1.43 15.94
CA ARG A 276 13.95 2.18 15.04
C ARG A 276 14.07 1.50 13.67
N PHE A 277 14.05 2.28 12.60
CA PHE A 277 14.02 1.77 11.22
C PHE A 277 15.30 2.00 10.40
N HIS A 278 16.30 2.74 10.92
CA HIS A 278 17.55 3.00 10.18
C HIS A 278 18.27 1.72 9.69
N ASP A 279 18.27 0.65 10.50
CA ASP A 279 18.87 -0.64 10.13
C ASP A 279 17.92 -1.55 9.33
N ARG A 280 16.63 -1.19 9.24
CA ARG A 280 15.57 -2.05 8.69
C ARG A 280 15.13 -1.64 7.30
N MET A 281 15.55 -0.47 6.84
CA MET A 281 15.12 0.14 5.60
C MET A 281 16.26 0.98 5.03
N ASN A 282 16.52 0.84 3.72
CA ASN A 282 17.51 1.70 3.06
C ASN A 282 16.97 3.13 2.91
N GLU A 283 17.87 4.07 2.61
CA GLU A 283 17.56 5.51 2.51
C GLU A 283 16.44 5.83 1.50
N ARG A 284 16.38 5.07 0.40
CA ARG A 284 15.39 5.27 -0.65
C ARG A 284 14.01 4.85 -0.20
N ASP A 285 13.88 3.65 0.37
CA ASP A 285 12.62 3.14 0.91
C ASP A 285 12.13 4.02 2.06
N LEU A 286 13.05 4.49 2.92
CA LEU A 286 12.75 5.42 4.00
C LEU A 286 12.15 6.73 3.47
N THR A 287 12.78 7.31 2.44
CA THR A 287 12.26 8.51 1.77
C THR A 287 10.88 8.27 1.16
N MET A 288 10.68 7.14 0.48
CA MET A 288 9.36 6.80 -0.09
C MET A 288 8.26 6.72 0.96
N VAL A 289 8.52 6.09 2.11
CA VAL A 289 7.53 5.97 3.19
C VAL A 289 7.27 7.31 3.86
N VAL A 290 8.30 8.12 4.09
CA VAL A 290 8.14 9.51 4.59
C VAL A 290 7.27 10.32 3.63
N ASP A 291 7.54 10.25 2.33
CA ASP A 291 6.76 10.96 1.32
C ASP A 291 5.32 10.48 1.26
N PHE A 292 5.11 9.16 1.40
CA PHE A 292 3.79 8.58 1.49
C PHE A 292 3.04 9.07 2.73
N MET A 293 3.64 9.01 3.91
CA MET A 293 3.01 9.50 5.15
C MET A 293 2.70 10.99 5.06
N ARG A 294 3.61 11.78 4.47
CA ARG A 294 3.38 13.20 4.20
C ARG A 294 2.15 13.42 3.34
N SER A 295 1.97 12.61 2.29
CA SER A 295 0.78 12.69 1.43
C SER A 295 -0.54 12.41 2.14
N LEU A 296 -0.51 11.73 3.29
CA LEU A 296 -1.72 11.44 4.08
C LEU A 296 -2.34 12.70 4.69
N ARG A 297 -1.58 13.80 4.82
CA ARG A 297 -2.08 15.09 5.34
C ARG A 297 -3.27 15.64 4.56
N THR A 298 -3.40 15.32 3.27
CA THR A 298 -4.53 15.78 2.44
C THR A 298 -5.76 14.90 2.58
N ARG A 299 -5.68 13.78 3.33
CA ARG A 299 -6.83 12.95 3.64
C ARG A 299 -7.63 13.56 4.78
N PRO A 300 -8.94 13.27 4.88
CA PRO A 300 -9.72 13.67 6.04
C PRO A 300 -9.08 13.15 7.32
N ALA A 301 -8.84 14.06 8.27
CA ALA A 301 -8.42 13.69 9.61
C ALA A 301 -9.51 12.85 10.30
N PRO A 302 -9.17 12.10 11.36
CA PRO A 302 -10.13 11.27 12.07
C PRO A 302 -11.21 12.17 12.67
N ALA A 303 -12.48 11.79 12.53
CA ALA A 303 -13.57 12.55 13.12
C ALA A 303 -13.52 12.41 14.64
N VAL A 304 -13.08 13.46 15.32
CA VAL A 304 -13.08 13.57 16.77
C VAL A 304 -14.14 14.60 17.14
N MET A 305 -15.37 14.14 17.39
CA MET A 305 -16.51 15.04 17.63
C MET A 305 -16.81 15.23 19.12
N GLU A 306 -16.35 14.33 19.99
CA GLU A 306 -16.69 14.30 21.41
C GLU A 306 -15.47 13.87 22.25
N GLN A 307 -15.45 14.25 23.54
CA GLN A 307 -14.48 13.74 24.50
C GLN A 307 -14.68 12.21 24.63
N PRO A 308 -13.63 11.39 24.64
CA PRO A 308 -13.81 9.97 24.91
C PRO A 308 -14.38 9.82 26.33
N ALA A 309 -15.27 8.85 26.54
CA ALA A 309 -15.71 8.52 27.90
C ALA A 309 -14.48 8.20 28.76
N GLU A 310 -14.41 8.76 29.98
CA GLU A 310 -13.33 8.40 30.90
C GLU A 310 -13.30 6.88 31.06
N PRO A 311 -12.12 6.23 30.99
CA PRO A 311 -12.03 4.81 31.23
C PRO A 311 -12.61 4.55 32.63
N HIS A 312 -13.64 3.71 32.70
CA HIS A 312 -14.13 3.21 33.98
C HIS A 312 -12.92 2.70 34.77
N ALA A 313 -12.64 3.34 35.90
CA ALA A 313 -11.64 2.85 36.83
C ALA A 313 -11.98 1.39 37.10
N LEU A 314 -11.10 0.48 36.67
CA LEU A 314 -11.20 -0.93 37.03
C LEU A 314 -10.99 -0.99 38.54
N THR A 315 -12.10 -1.06 39.28
CA THR A 315 -12.15 -1.43 40.71
C THR A 315 -11.73 -2.86 40.90
#